data_AF-T1JI64-F1
#
_entry.id   AF-T1JI64-F1
#
_cell.length_a   1.000
_cell.length_b   1.000
_cell.length_c   1.000
_cell.angle_alpha   90.00
_cell.angle_beta   90.00
_cell.angle_gamma   90.00
#
_symmetry.space_group_name_H-M   'P 1'
#
loop_
_entity.id
_entity.type
_entity.pdbx_description
1 polymer ?
#
loop_
_entity_poly.entity_id
_entity_poly.type
_entity_poly.pdbx_seq_one_letter_code
_entity_poly.pdbx_strand_id
1 'polypeptide(L)'
;RTFPHHPYFSLQLGPGQLSLYNLLKAYSLLDKEVGYCQGLSFLAGVLLLHMEENCAFEMLKHLLFHQGIRFQYKPDMVALQIQMYQLSRLIHDTYPDLYQHFENQEIAPTLYAAPWFLTMFASQFPLGFVARVFDLLFLDGMEVVFKVALVLLGNHKELIMQCTTFESVMEFLKTTLPSLGIIQMERVFNQVFTMDITRQLNAYEVEYHVLQEEMFTPLRSSSTDLDTVQRLETNNLTLKRENSKLQEQLDEAHATIHNLESLMATYQTNINHLETRVKELELDRLNLKKNVESLRHRIPEIDCCLSSEPELLICSGESSRSPKTHRRFHKSLINNDDTVDSNVLSLTGSSLMSNGSAKMSRGRLLTGEGSSSILSLTNSPIFE
;
A
#
# COMPACT_ATOMS: atom_id res chain seq x y z
N ARG A 1 2.94 20.35 -15.18
CA ARG A 1 2.00 19.46 -15.91
C ARG A 1 0.92 20.28 -16.61
N THR A 2 0.25 21.21 -15.92
CA THR A 2 -0.55 22.27 -16.56
C THR A 2 0.35 23.15 -17.44
N PHE A 3 0.00 23.34 -18.71
CA PHE A 3 0.64 24.23 -19.72
C PHE A 3 2.17 24.45 -19.62
N PRO A 4 3.01 23.39 -19.53
CA PRO A 4 4.42 23.52 -19.13
C PRO A 4 5.29 24.24 -20.17
N HIS A 5 4.87 24.28 -21.44
CA HIS A 5 5.56 24.98 -22.52
C HIS A 5 5.06 26.41 -22.73
N HIS A 6 4.01 26.84 -22.03
CA HIS A 6 3.50 28.21 -22.16
C HIS A 6 4.38 29.18 -21.34
N PRO A 7 4.86 30.31 -21.91
CA PRO A 7 5.84 31.18 -21.25
C PRO A 7 5.47 31.68 -19.84
N TYR A 8 4.18 31.86 -19.57
CA TYR A 8 3.69 32.30 -18.25
C TYR A 8 3.78 31.20 -17.16
N PHE A 9 3.78 29.92 -17.56
CA PHE A 9 3.76 28.76 -16.65
C PHE A 9 5.03 27.90 -16.73
N SER A 10 5.97 28.17 -17.66
CA SER A 10 7.16 27.35 -17.87
C SER A 10 8.22 27.50 -16.77
N LEU A 11 8.33 28.68 -16.15
CA LEU A 11 9.26 28.91 -15.05
C LEU A 11 8.76 28.21 -13.77
N GLN A 12 9.56 27.25 -13.26
CA GLN A 12 9.27 26.54 -12.02
C GLN A 12 9.19 27.51 -10.83
N LEU A 13 8.06 27.51 -10.12
CA LEU A 13 7.71 28.48 -9.07
C LEU A 13 7.78 29.95 -9.54
N GLY A 14 7.68 30.20 -10.84
CA GLY A 14 7.49 31.53 -11.41
C GLY A 14 6.09 32.09 -11.14
N PRO A 15 5.83 33.37 -11.47
CA PRO A 15 4.61 34.08 -11.08
C PRO A 15 3.34 33.34 -11.49
N GLY A 16 3.22 32.87 -12.73
CA GLY A 16 2.03 32.13 -13.16
C GLY A 16 1.81 30.79 -12.45
N GLN A 17 2.89 30.08 -12.05
CA GLN A 17 2.75 28.88 -11.23
C GLN A 17 2.32 29.20 -9.80
N LEU A 18 2.78 30.32 -9.23
CA LEU A 18 2.38 30.76 -7.90
C LEU A 18 0.92 31.25 -7.87
N SER A 19 0.49 32.06 -8.84
CA SER A 19 -0.91 32.47 -8.98
C SER A 19 -1.84 31.27 -9.19
N LEU A 20 -1.43 30.28 -10.01
CA LEU A 20 -2.18 29.04 -10.19
C LEU A 20 -2.27 28.21 -8.90
N TYR A 21 -1.19 28.11 -8.13
CA TYR A 21 -1.19 27.48 -6.81
C TYR A 21 -2.12 28.20 -5.83
N ASN A 22 -2.11 29.55 -5.81
CA ASN A 22 -2.97 30.35 -4.97
C ASN A 22 -4.46 30.13 -5.27
N LEU A 23 -4.88 30.17 -6.55
CA LEU A 23 -6.26 29.89 -6.96
C LEU A 23 -6.74 28.53 -6.46
N LEU A 24 -5.96 27.48 -6.71
CA LEU A 24 -6.35 26.10 -6.42
C LEU A 24 -6.34 25.82 -4.90
N LYS A 25 -5.43 26.47 -4.16
CA LYS A 25 -5.42 26.47 -2.69
C LYS A 25 -6.61 27.23 -2.09
N ALA A 26 -6.96 28.40 -2.64
CA ALA A 26 -8.13 29.15 -2.21
C ALA A 26 -9.42 28.38 -2.50
N TYR A 27 -9.51 27.72 -3.67
CA TYR A 27 -10.66 26.89 -4.03
C TYR A 27 -10.80 25.67 -3.12
N SER A 28 -9.72 24.90 -2.90
CA SER A 28 -9.75 23.69 -2.07
C SER A 28 -9.99 23.95 -0.57
N LEU A 29 -9.79 25.19 -0.10
CA LEU A 29 -10.19 25.63 1.24
C LEU A 29 -11.65 26.09 1.32
N LEU A 30 -12.22 26.55 0.19
CA LEU A 30 -13.61 26.99 0.04
C LEU A 30 -14.55 25.78 -0.16
N ASP A 31 -14.32 24.99 -1.21
CA ASP A 31 -15.08 23.77 -1.50
C ASP A 31 -14.40 22.56 -0.85
N LYS A 32 -14.85 22.21 0.35
CA LYS A 32 -14.32 21.06 1.10
C LYS A 32 -14.92 19.71 0.67
N GLU A 33 -15.94 19.68 -0.18
CA GLU A 33 -16.46 18.42 -0.75
C GLU A 33 -15.59 17.97 -1.93
N VAL A 34 -15.16 18.92 -2.76
CA VAL A 34 -14.30 18.66 -3.94
C VAL A 34 -12.81 18.76 -3.59
N GLY A 35 -12.42 19.70 -2.72
CA GLY A 35 -11.02 19.98 -2.43
C GLY A 35 -10.26 20.41 -3.70
N TYR A 36 -9.21 19.67 -4.05
CA TYR A 36 -8.54 19.78 -5.36
C TYR A 36 -8.68 18.46 -6.11
N CYS A 37 -9.43 18.49 -7.21
CA CYS A 37 -9.56 17.36 -8.13
C CYS A 37 -8.55 17.48 -9.30
N GLN A 38 -8.08 16.35 -9.81
CA GLN A 38 -7.21 16.32 -10.99
C GLN A 38 -7.95 16.88 -12.21
N GLY A 39 -7.26 17.72 -12.99
CA GLY A 39 -7.82 18.42 -14.15
C GLY A 39 -8.24 19.87 -13.85
N LEU A 40 -8.67 20.18 -12.62
CA LEU A 40 -9.13 21.52 -12.21
C LEU A 40 -8.07 22.62 -12.40
N SER A 41 -6.79 22.26 -12.33
CA SER A 41 -5.67 23.17 -12.60
C SER A 41 -5.63 23.68 -14.05
N PHE A 42 -6.16 22.95 -15.02
CA PHE A 42 -6.27 23.45 -16.39
C PHE A 42 -7.34 24.54 -16.51
N LEU A 43 -8.49 24.39 -15.84
CA LEU A 43 -9.54 25.43 -15.83
C LEU A 43 -9.02 26.72 -15.22
N ALA A 44 -8.45 26.65 -14.01
CA ALA A 44 -7.81 27.81 -13.36
C ALA A 44 -6.67 28.40 -14.21
N GLY A 45 -5.91 27.55 -14.92
CA GLY A 45 -4.85 27.96 -15.83
C GLY A 45 -5.36 28.74 -17.06
N VAL A 46 -6.46 28.30 -17.68
CA VAL A 46 -7.08 29.03 -18.82
C VAL A 46 -7.59 30.40 -18.37
N LEU A 47 -8.22 30.48 -17.20
CA LEU A 47 -8.69 31.77 -16.66
C LEU A 47 -7.53 32.74 -16.40
N LEU A 48 -6.44 32.29 -15.77
CA LEU A 48 -5.24 33.09 -15.50
C LEU A 48 -4.50 33.58 -16.76
N LEU A 49 -4.74 33.00 -17.93
CA LEU A 49 -4.20 33.51 -19.20
C LEU A 49 -4.98 34.71 -19.75
N HIS A 50 -6.19 34.97 -19.25
CA HIS A 50 -7.11 35.98 -19.79
C HIS A 50 -7.52 37.06 -18.76
N MET A 51 -7.27 36.86 -17.47
CA MET A 51 -7.60 37.83 -16.41
C MET A 51 -6.70 37.69 -15.17
N GLU A 52 -6.65 38.74 -14.34
CA GLU A 52 -5.86 38.79 -13.10
C GLU A 52 -6.29 37.73 -12.06
N GLU A 53 -5.38 37.38 -11.15
CA GLU A 53 -5.53 36.32 -10.13
C GLU A 53 -6.87 36.39 -9.37
N ASN A 54 -7.26 37.58 -8.89
CA ASN A 54 -8.53 37.78 -8.18
C ASN A 54 -9.74 37.54 -9.09
N CYS A 55 -9.73 38.06 -10.32
CA CYS A 55 -10.81 37.87 -11.28
C CYS A 55 -10.93 36.40 -11.71
N ALA A 56 -9.79 35.73 -11.90
CA ALA A 56 -9.73 34.31 -12.26
C ALA A 56 -10.29 33.43 -11.12
N PHE A 57 -10.08 33.80 -9.86
CA PHE A 57 -10.70 33.11 -8.72
C PHE A 57 -12.22 33.31 -8.66
N GLU A 58 -12.72 34.54 -8.85
CA GLU A 58 -14.16 34.81 -8.91
C GLU A 58 -14.83 34.06 -10.08
N MET A 59 -14.19 34.03 -11.26
CA MET A 59 -14.70 33.31 -12.43
C MET A 59 -14.64 31.79 -12.26
N LEU A 60 -13.61 31.27 -11.58
CA LEU A 60 -13.51 29.84 -11.23
C LEU A 60 -14.65 29.42 -10.29
N LYS A 61 -14.99 30.25 -9.30
CA LYS A 61 -16.18 30.03 -8.46
C LYS A 61 -17.48 30.11 -9.26
N HIS A 62 -17.60 31.04 -10.21
CA HIS A 62 -18.78 31.14 -11.07
C HIS A 62 -18.99 29.85 -11.89
N LEU A 63 -17.95 29.37 -12.58
CA LEU A 63 -18.01 28.10 -13.31
C LEU A 63 -18.38 26.92 -12.39
N LEU A 64 -17.74 26.79 -11.23
CA LEU A 64 -17.90 25.59 -10.41
C LEU A 64 -19.19 25.59 -9.59
N PHE A 65 -19.62 26.72 -9.04
CA PHE A 65 -20.85 26.82 -8.22
C PHE A 65 -22.08 27.26 -9.00
N HIS A 66 -22.01 28.29 -9.86
CA HIS A 66 -23.19 28.82 -10.54
C HIS A 66 -23.52 28.04 -11.83
N GLN A 67 -22.51 27.62 -12.61
CA GLN A 67 -22.70 26.74 -13.77
C GLN A 67 -22.68 25.24 -13.39
N GLY A 68 -22.72 24.91 -12.09
CA GLY A 68 -22.82 23.54 -11.57
C GLY A 68 -21.60 22.63 -11.77
N ILE A 69 -20.54 23.09 -12.43
CA ILE A 69 -19.44 22.25 -12.91
C ILE A 69 -18.73 21.49 -11.77
N ARG A 70 -18.82 21.96 -10.50
CA ARG A 70 -18.27 21.24 -9.33
C ARG A 70 -18.74 19.78 -9.19
N PHE A 71 -19.92 19.43 -9.69
CA PHE A 71 -20.47 18.08 -9.50
C PHE A 71 -19.61 16.99 -10.16
N GLN A 72 -19.04 17.23 -11.36
CA GLN A 72 -18.16 16.25 -12.03
C GLN A 72 -16.80 16.07 -11.33
N TYR A 73 -16.44 16.96 -10.40
CA TYR A 73 -15.20 16.92 -9.64
C TYR A 73 -15.36 16.33 -8.23
N LYS A 74 -16.56 15.88 -7.85
CA LYS A 74 -16.80 15.24 -6.56
C LYS A 74 -16.04 13.91 -6.44
N PRO A 75 -15.58 13.50 -5.23
CA PRO A 75 -14.83 12.26 -5.04
C PRO A 75 -15.58 10.98 -5.43
N ASP A 76 -16.92 11.03 -5.46
CA ASP A 76 -17.78 9.92 -5.91
C ASP A 76 -17.79 9.72 -7.43
N MET A 77 -17.37 10.74 -8.21
CA MET A 77 -17.37 10.78 -9.68
C MET A 77 -18.73 10.47 -10.34
N VAL A 78 -19.85 10.52 -9.61
CA VAL A 78 -21.16 10.07 -10.13
C VAL A 78 -21.62 10.92 -11.30
N ALA A 79 -21.49 12.24 -11.20
CA ALA A 79 -21.82 13.15 -12.31
C ALA A 79 -20.91 12.93 -13.55
N LEU A 80 -19.64 12.55 -13.35
CA LEU A 80 -18.77 12.19 -14.47
C LEU A 80 -19.19 10.85 -15.10
N GLN A 81 -19.65 9.88 -14.32
CA GLN A 81 -20.18 8.61 -14.85
C GLN A 81 -21.47 8.83 -15.65
N ILE A 82 -22.38 9.68 -15.17
CA ILE A 82 -23.56 10.14 -15.91
C ILE A 82 -23.13 10.77 -17.24
N GLN A 83 -22.14 11.69 -17.23
CA GLN A 83 -21.61 12.30 -18.45
C GLN A 83 -21.01 11.28 -19.43
N MET A 84 -20.26 10.28 -18.96
CA MET A 84 -19.71 9.23 -19.83
C MET A 84 -20.82 8.38 -20.47
N TYR A 85 -21.88 8.08 -19.72
CA TYR A 85 -23.05 7.36 -20.23
C TYR A 85 -23.86 8.20 -21.23
N GLN A 86 -24.15 9.48 -20.90
CA GLN A 86 -24.83 10.42 -21.79
C GLN A 86 -24.07 10.57 -23.12
N LEU A 87 -22.73 10.64 -23.09
CA LEU A 87 -21.91 10.65 -24.31
C LEU A 87 -22.03 9.32 -25.09
N SER A 88 -22.05 8.18 -24.39
CA SER A 88 -22.26 6.86 -25.01
C SER A 88 -23.60 6.77 -25.76
N ARG A 89 -24.70 7.16 -25.11
CA ARG A 89 -26.06 7.22 -25.70
C ARG A 89 -26.13 8.23 -26.86
N LEU A 90 -25.48 9.39 -26.75
CA LEU A 90 -25.34 10.35 -27.86
C LEU A 90 -24.62 9.75 -29.08
N ILE A 91 -23.53 8.99 -28.88
CA ILE A 91 -22.80 8.36 -29.99
C ILE A 91 -23.63 7.22 -30.60
N HIS A 92 -24.32 6.42 -29.79
CA HIS A 92 -25.27 5.40 -30.26
C HIS A 92 -26.37 6.00 -31.16
N ASP A 93 -27.06 7.04 -30.68
CA ASP A 93 -28.21 7.62 -31.38
C ASP A 93 -27.80 8.49 -32.60
N THR A 94 -26.56 9.00 -32.65
CA THR A 94 -26.07 9.86 -33.76
C THR A 94 -25.21 9.10 -34.78
N TYR A 95 -24.38 8.16 -34.32
CA TYR A 95 -23.37 7.45 -35.11
C TYR A 95 -23.35 5.94 -34.71
N PRO A 96 -24.44 5.19 -34.92
CA PRO A 96 -24.61 3.83 -34.39
C PRO A 96 -23.55 2.82 -34.88
N ASP A 97 -22.96 3.05 -36.05
CA ASP A 97 -21.85 2.27 -36.59
C ASP A 97 -20.50 2.57 -35.91
N LEU A 98 -20.26 3.83 -35.52
CA LEU A 98 -19.12 4.20 -34.67
C LEU A 98 -19.30 3.68 -33.24
N TYR A 99 -20.52 3.72 -32.71
CA TYR A 99 -20.85 3.10 -31.43
C TYR A 99 -20.57 1.60 -31.44
N GLN A 100 -21.12 0.87 -32.41
CA GLN A 100 -20.89 -0.58 -32.54
C GLN A 100 -19.40 -0.91 -32.73
N HIS A 101 -18.64 -0.04 -33.41
CA HIS A 101 -17.19 -0.20 -33.54
C HIS A 101 -16.46 -0.05 -32.19
N PHE A 102 -16.83 0.94 -31.37
CA PHE A 102 -16.29 1.08 -30.02
C PHE A 102 -16.68 -0.09 -29.11
N GLU A 103 -17.93 -0.55 -29.12
CA GLU A 103 -18.38 -1.73 -28.37
C GLU A 103 -17.60 -3.00 -28.77
N ASN A 104 -17.42 -3.23 -30.09
CA ASN A 104 -16.65 -4.35 -30.63
C ASN A 104 -15.15 -4.34 -30.23
N GLN A 105 -14.64 -3.21 -29.73
CA GLN A 105 -13.26 -3.00 -29.28
C GLN A 105 -13.18 -2.72 -27.76
N GLU A 106 -14.30 -2.84 -27.03
CA GLU A 106 -14.42 -2.56 -25.58
C GLU A 106 -14.04 -1.11 -25.17
N ILE A 107 -14.21 -0.13 -26.08
CA ILE A 107 -13.78 1.27 -25.89
C ILE A 107 -14.87 2.11 -25.21
N ALA A 108 -14.97 1.96 -23.89
CA ALA A 108 -15.84 2.79 -23.06
C ALA A 108 -15.42 4.29 -23.09
N PRO A 109 -16.37 5.26 -23.15
CA PRO A 109 -16.06 6.70 -23.17
C PRO A 109 -15.11 7.18 -22.06
N THR A 110 -15.16 6.58 -20.88
CA THR A 110 -14.28 6.87 -19.74
C THR A 110 -12.79 6.80 -20.08
N LEU A 111 -12.39 5.98 -21.07
CA LEU A 111 -10.99 5.76 -21.46
C LEU A 111 -10.39 6.93 -22.26
N TYR A 112 -11.22 7.72 -22.95
CA TYR A 112 -10.78 8.82 -23.82
C TYR A 112 -11.39 10.18 -23.48
N ALA A 113 -12.66 10.22 -23.04
CA ALA A 113 -13.40 11.46 -22.82
C ALA A 113 -13.25 12.03 -21.40
N ALA A 114 -12.87 11.24 -20.39
CA ALA A 114 -12.68 11.74 -19.03
C ALA A 114 -11.71 12.96 -18.95
N PRO A 115 -10.56 12.99 -19.66
CA PRO A 115 -9.74 14.20 -19.79
C PRO A 115 -10.45 15.38 -20.47
N TRP A 116 -11.32 15.13 -21.45
CA TRP A 116 -12.05 16.19 -22.17
C TRP A 116 -13.02 16.92 -21.23
N PHE A 117 -13.78 16.18 -20.41
CA PHE A 117 -14.71 16.74 -19.43
C PHE A 117 -13.97 17.36 -18.24
N LEU A 118 -13.03 16.63 -17.62
CA LEU A 118 -12.32 17.11 -16.42
C LEU A 118 -11.35 18.28 -16.69
N THR A 119 -11.03 18.60 -17.94
CA THR A 119 -10.16 19.73 -18.30
C THR A 119 -10.77 20.74 -19.28
N MET A 120 -12.01 20.53 -19.73
CA MET A 120 -12.61 21.30 -20.85
C MET A 120 -11.71 21.29 -22.09
N PHE A 121 -11.28 20.08 -22.49
CA PHE A 121 -10.30 19.77 -23.55
C PHE A 121 -8.87 20.31 -23.33
N ALA A 122 -8.63 21.12 -22.30
CA ALA A 122 -7.43 21.93 -22.14
C ALA A 122 -6.14 21.16 -21.85
N SER A 123 -6.19 19.87 -21.49
CA SER A 123 -4.99 19.04 -21.34
C SER A 123 -4.44 18.46 -22.65
N GLN A 124 -5.21 18.50 -23.74
CA GLN A 124 -4.85 17.83 -25.01
C GLN A 124 -4.95 18.76 -26.24
N PHE A 125 -5.86 19.73 -26.23
CA PHE A 125 -6.17 20.54 -27.41
C PHE A 125 -5.44 21.90 -27.39
N PRO A 126 -5.15 22.51 -28.56
CA PRO A 126 -4.47 23.80 -28.62
C PRO A 126 -5.23 24.92 -27.89
N LEU A 127 -4.51 25.81 -27.19
CA LEU A 127 -5.11 26.88 -26.37
C LEU A 127 -6.14 27.76 -27.11
N GLY A 128 -5.95 28.02 -28.41
CA GLY A 128 -6.91 28.78 -29.22
C GLY A 128 -8.24 28.05 -29.45
N PHE A 129 -8.23 26.72 -29.55
CA PHE A 129 -9.45 25.90 -29.55
C PHE A 129 -10.11 25.93 -28.18
N VAL A 130 -9.31 25.73 -27.12
CA VAL A 130 -9.78 25.71 -25.73
C VAL A 130 -10.45 27.03 -25.34
N ALA A 131 -9.88 28.19 -25.68
CA ALA A 131 -10.49 29.49 -25.44
C ALA A 131 -11.90 29.60 -26.07
N ARG A 132 -12.06 29.12 -27.32
CA ARG A 132 -13.35 29.09 -28.02
C ARG A 132 -14.36 28.10 -27.42
N VAL A 133 -13.89 27.02 -26.77
CA VAL A 133 -14.75 26.17 -25.93
C VAL A 133 -15.20 26.91 -24.67
N PHE A 134 -14.30 27.65 -24.01
CA PHE A 134 -14.65 28.46 -22.82
C PHE A 134 -15.64 29.58 -23.14
N ASP A 135 -15.49 30.29 -24.27
CA ASP A 135 -16.45 31.30 -24.74
C ASP A 135 -17.89 30.75 -24.80
N LEU A 136 -18.04 29.53 -25.29
CA LEU A 136 -19.34 28.84 -25.36
C LEU A 136 -19.75 28.27 -23.99
N LEU A 137 -18.83 27.74 -23.18
CA LEU A 137 -19.07 27.22 -21.83
C LEU A 137 -19.68 28.30 -20.89
N PHE A 138 -19.31 29.56 -21.09
CA PHE A 138 -19.91 30.69 -20.36
C PHE A 138 -21.33 31.07 -20.82
N LEU A 139 -21.74 30.67 -22.03
CA LEU A 139 -23.02 31.01 -22.64
C LEU A 139 -24.05 29.87 -22.53
N ASP A 140 -23.65 28.68 -22.96
CA ASP A 140 -24.47 27.45 -23.10
C ASP A 140 -24.25 26.46 -21.94
N GLY A 141 -23.25 26.68 -21.07
CA GLY A 141 -22.92 25.76 -19.97
C GLY A 141 -22.31 24.44 -20.44
N MET A 142 -22.41 23.40 -19.59
CA MET A 142 -21.72 22.12 -19.78
C MET A 142 -22.12 21.33 -21.03
N GLU A 143 -23.29 21.62 -21.62
CA GLU A 143 -23.75 20.95 -22.83
C GLU A 143 -22.78 21.12 -24.01
N VAL A 144 -22.03 22.23 -24.03
CA VAL A 144 -20.96 22.51 -25.00
C VAL A 144 -19.93 21.38 -25.05
N VAL A 145 -19.58 20.77 -23.90
CA VAL A 145 -18.56 19.72 -23.85
C VAL A 145 -19.04 18.48 -24.61
N PHE A 146 -20.33 18.13 -24.50
CA PHE A 146 -20.97 17.08 -25.28
C PHE A 146 -21.06 17.44 -26.76
N LYS A 147 -21.54 18.64 -27.10
CA LYS A 147 -21.62 19.13 -28.49
C LYS A 147 -20.25 19.02 -29.16
N VAL A 148 -19.19 19.51 -28.51
CA VAL A 148 -17.81 19.47 -29.02
C VAL A 148 -17.30 18.03 -29.13
N ALA A 149 -17.46 17.18 -28.10
CA ALA A 149 -16.99 15.79 -28.14
C ALA A 149 -17.65 14.99 -29.27
N LEU A 150 -18.97 15.09 -29.41
CA LEU A 150 -19.75 14.41 -30.44
C LEU A 150 -19.38 14.88 -31.84
N VAL A 151 -19.22 16.20 -32.04
CA VAL A 151 -18.79 16.80 -33.30
C VAL A 151 -17.35 16.41 -33.67
N LEU A 152 -16.42 16.32 -32.69
CA LEU A 152 -15.06 15.87 -32.92
C LEU A 152 -15.02 14.40 -33.38
N LEU A 153 -15.76 13.52 -32.71
CA LEU A 153 -15.88 12.11 -33.09
C LEU A 153 -16.52 11.97 -34.49
N GLY A 154 -17.61 12.69 -34.74
CA GLY A 154 -18.32 12.68 -36.02
C GLY A 154 -17.45 13.09 -37.22
N ASN A 155 -16.65 14.17 -37.09
CA ASN A 155 -15.77 14.63 -38.16
C ASN A 155 -14.57 13.70 -38.42
N HIS A 156 -14.19 12.84 -37.46
CA HIS A 156 -13.07 11.89 -37.60
C HIS A 156 -13.52 10.44 -37.77
N LYS A 157 -14.84 10.18 -37.75
CA LYS A 157 -15.45 8.85 -37.82
C LYS A 157 -14.84 7.95 -38.90
N GLU A 158 -14.71 8.45 -40.13
CA GLU A 158 -14.18 7.64 -41.25
C GLU A 158 -12.74 7.17 -41.02
N LEU A 159 -11.94 7.90 -40.25
CA LEU A 159 -10.57 7.53 -39.88
C LEU A 159 -10.57 6.56 -38.68
N ILE A 160 -11.41 6.82 -37.67
CA ILE A 160 -11.56 5.94 -36.50
C ILE A 160 -12.01 4.53 -36.94
N MET A 161 -12.94 4.43 -37.89
CA MET A 161 -13.43 3.15 -38.43
C MET A 161 -12.36 2.36 -39.22
N GLN A 162 -11.18 2.94 -39.51
CA GLN A 162 -10.04 2.24 -40.14
C GLN A 162 -9.08 1.64 -39.10
N CYS A 163 -9.13 2.08 -37.84
CA CYS A 163 -8.35 1.53 -36.74
C CYS A 163 -8.95 0.19 -36.30
N THR A 164 -8.23 -0.93 -36.45
CA THR A 164 -8.79 -2.28 -36.24
C THR A 164 -8.50 -2.90 -34.86
N THR A 165 -7.74 -2.21 -34.00
CA THR A 165 -7.45 -2.66 -32.62
C THR A 165 -7.66 -1.55 -31.60
N PHE A 166 -7.97 -1.94 -30.36
CA PHE A 166 -8.07 -1.07 -29.20
C PHE A 166 -6.95 -0.02 -29.12
N GLU A 167 -5.69 -0.44 -29.26
CA GLU A 167 -4.52 0.44 -29.17
C GLU A 167 -4.52 1.48 -30.30
N SER A 168 -4.81 1.06 -31.53
CA SER A 168 -4.83 1.96 -32.70
C SER A 168 -5.92 3.03 -32.60
N VAL A 169 -7.10 2.68 -32.09
CA VAL A 169 -8.18 3.65 -31.83
C VAL A 169 -7.80 4.57 -30.67
N MET A 170 -7.29 4.01 -29.57
CA MET A 170 -6.91 4.75 -28.37
C MET A 170 -5.75 5.73 -28.63
N GLU A 171 -4.78 5.36 -29.46
CA GLU A 171 -3.74 6.25 -29.96
C GLU A 171 -4.34 7.37 -30.80
N PHE A 172 -5.16 7.05 -31.82
CA PHE A 172 -5.80 8.05 -32.67
C PHE A 172 -6.58 9.10 -31.84
N LEU A 173 -7.40 8.65 -30.87
CA LEU A 173 -8.19 9.53 -30.01
C LEU A 173 -7.34 10.41 -29.07
N LYS A 174 -6.14 9.97 -28.68
CA LYS A 174 -5.23 10.71 -27.77
C LYS A 174 -4.24 11.62 -28.49
N THR A 175 -3.75 11.24 -29.68
CA THR A 175 -2.64 11.93 -30.37
C THR A 175 -3.07 12.65 -31.63
N THR A 176 -3.94 12.03 -32.44
CA THR A 176 -4.28 12.50 -33.79
C THR A 176 -5.53 13.38 -33.78
N LEU A 177 -6.58 12.99 -33.04
CA LEU A 177 -7.82 13.77 -32.93
C LEU A 177 -7.59 15.19 -32.35
N PRO A 178 -6.70 15.42 -31.37
CA PRO A 178 -6.39 16.78 -30.90
C PRO A 178 -5.56 17.62 -31.87
N SER A 179 -4.90 17.03 -32.89
CA SER A 179 -4.00 17.75 -33.81
C SER A 179 -4.74 18.49 -34.93
N LEU A 180 -5.80 19.22 -34.58
CA LEU A 180 -6.68 19.91 -35.50
C LEU A 180 -5.98 21.06 -36.24
N GLY A 181 -6.21 21.18 -37.54
CA GLY A 181 -5.91 22.39 -38.31
C GLY A 181 -6.96 23.50 -38.08
N ILE A 182 -6.58 24.76 -38.29
CA ILE A 182 -7.45 25.94 -38.04
C ILE A 182 -8.82 25.80 -38.74
N ILE A 183 -8.83 25.39 -40.01
CA ILE A 183 -10.06 25.19 -40.80
C ILE A 183 -10.95 24.07 -40.23
N GLN A 184 -10.36 23.06 -39.57
CA GLN A 184 -11.12 22.01 -38.88
C GLN A 184 -11.72 22.54 -37.58
N MET A 185 -10.99 23.35 -36.81
CA MET A 185 -11.52 24.01 -35.61
C MET A 185 -12.72 24.90 -35.93
N GLU A 186 -12.64 25.72 -36.98
CA GLU A 186 -13.77 26.56 -37.43
C GLU A 186 -15.00 25.73 -37.81
N ARG A 187 -14.81 24.62 -38.53
CA ARG A 187 -15.90 23.69 -38.87
C ARG A 187 -16.54 23.06 -37.63
N VAL A 188 -15.73 22.64 -36.65
CA VAL A 188 -16.23 22.12 -35.36
C VAL A 188 -17.10 23.16 -34.67
N PHE A 189 -16.62 24.40 -34.48
CA PHE A 189 -17.41 25.43 -33.80
C PHE A 189 -18.69 25.84 -34.55
N ASN A 190 -18.65 25.89 -35.89
CA ASN A 190 -19.85 26.17 -36.70
C ASN A 190 -20.92 25.07 -36.53
N GLN A 191 -20.52 23.79 -36.49
CA GLN A 191 -21.45 22.68 -36.25
C GLN A 191 -21.98 22.68 -34.81
N VAL A 192 -21.10 22.87 -33.81
CA VAL A 192 -21.45 22.97 -32.39
C VAL A 192 -22.47 24.08 -32.12
N PHE A 193 -22.31 25.25 -32.74
CA PHE A 193 -23.22 26.38 -32.58
C PHE A 193 -24.63 26.09 -33.14
N THR A 194 -24.75 25.22 -34.15
CA THR A 194 -26.04 24.77 -34.70
C THR A 194 -26.66 23.57 -33.99
N MET A 195 -26.01 23.01 -32.96
CA MET A 195 -26.39 21.74 -32.36
C MET A 195 -27.26 21.91 -31.10
N ASP A 196 -28.47 21.35 -31.13
CA ASP A 196 -29.34 21.12 -29.96
C ASP A 196 -29.32 19.64 -29.57
N ILE A 197 -28.92 19.39 -28.32
CA ILE A 197 -28.91 18.06 -27.68
C ILE A 197 -29.51 18.12 -26.27
N THR A 198 -30.09 19.26 -25.85
CA THR A 198 -30.53 19.50 -24.47
C THR A 198 -31.56 18.47 -24.03
N ARG A 199 -32.51 18.14 -24.92
CA ARG A 199 -33.57 17.15 -24.63
C ARG A 199 -33.02 15.74 -24.49
N GLN A 200 -32.06 15.38 -25.34
CA GLN A 200 -31.41 14.08 -25.36
C GLN A 200 -30.58 13.88 -24.09
N LEU A 201 -29.79 14.87 -23.67
CA LEU A 201 -29.01 14.84 -22.43
C LEU A 201 -29.90 14.62 -21.20
N ASN A 202 -30.99 15.39 -21.07
CA ASN A 202 -31.96 15.24 -19.99
C ASN A 202 -32.64 13.85 -20.01
N ALA A 203 -32.96 13.32 -21.20
CA ALA A 203 -33.54 11.98 -21.33
C ALA A 203 -32.57 10.88 -20.88
N TYR A 204 -31.29 10.95 -21.29
CA TYR A 204 -30.27 9.98 -20.92
C TYR A 204 -29.84 10.08 -19.44
N GLU A 205 -29.97 11.25 -18.80
CA GLU A 205 -29.78 11.39 -17.35
C GLU A 205 -30.86 10.64 -16.58
N VAL A 206 -32.12 10.77 -16.99
CA VAL A 206 -33.24 9.99 -16.44
C VAL A 206 -33.09 8.48 -16.76
N GLU A 207 -32.67 8.13 -17.98
CA GLU A 207 -32.39 6.74 -18.38
C GLU A 207 -31.33 6.10 -17.46
N TYR A 208 -30.22 6.81 -17.21
CA TYR A 208 -29.18 6.36 -16.28
C TYR A 208 -29.68 6.20 -14.84
N HIS A 209 -30.47 7.15 -14.34
CA HIS A 209 -31.01 7.06 -12.98
C HIS A 209 -32.00 5.90 -12.82
N VAL A 210 -32.87 5.64 -13.82
CA VAL A 210 -33.75 4.46 -13.82
C VAL A 210 -32.94 3.16 -13.88
N LEU A 211 -31.93 3.07 -14.75
CA LEU A 211 -31.07 1.89 -14.83
C LEU A 211 -30.29 1.63 -13.53
N GLN A 212 -29.78 2.68 -12.87
CA GLN A 212 -29.17 2.57 -11.54
C GLN A 212 -30.19 2.12 -10.49
N GLU A 213 -31.41 2.68 -10.48
CA GLU A 213 -32.47 2.25 -9.56
C GLU A 213 -32.86 0.78 -9.80
N GLU A 214 -32.98 0.31 -11.04
CA GLU A 214 -33.25 -1.10 -11.35
C GLU A 214 -32.07 -2.02 -10.94
N MET A 215 -30.82 -1.62 -11.20
CA MET A 215 -29.62 -2.36 -10.78
C MET A 215 -29.43 -2.41 -9.26
N PHE A 216 -29.89 -1.39 -8.53
CA PHE A 216 -29.92 -1.35 -7.06
C PHE A 216 -31.25 -1.81 -6.44
N THR A 217 -32.25 -2.17 -7.25
CA THR A 217 -33.50 -2.83 -6.79
C THR A 217 -33.75 -4.22 -7.37
N PRO A 218 -32.76 -5.15 -7.37
CA PRO A 218 -33.14 -6.56 -7.30
C PRO A 218 -34.00 -6.74 -6.04
N LEU A 219 -35.10 -7.48 -6.17
CA LEU A 219 -36.18 -7.67 -5.19
C LEU A 219 -37.19 -6.51 -5.01
N ARG A 220 -38.17 -6.48 -5.91
CA ARG A 220 -39.60 -6.49 -5.49
C ARG A 220 -40.42 -7.67 -6.02
N SER A 221 -39.80 -8.61 -6.70
CA SER A 221 -40.45 -9.72 -7.42
C SER A 221 -40.18 -11.13 -6.87
N SER A 222 -39.15 -11.33 -6.04
CA SER A 222 -38.87 -12.60 -5.34
C SER A 222 -38.58 -12.39 -3.85
N SER A 223 -39.41 -12.96 -2.98
CA SER A 223 -39.19 -12.91 -1.52
C SER A 223 -38.10 -13.87 -1.03
N THR A 224 -37.65 -14.78 -1.89
CA THR A 224 -36.66 -15.81 -1.58
C THR A 224 -35.24 -15.27 -1.40
N ASP A 225 -34.88 -14.21 -2.12
CA ASP A 225 -33.46 -13.85 -2.27
C ASP A 225 -32.95 -12.90 -1.17
N LEU A 226 -33.85 -12.27 -0.41
CA LEU A 226 -33.47 -11.51 0.78
C LEU A 226 -33.07 -12.46 1.91
N ASP A 227 -33.81 -13.57 2.05
CA ASP A 227 -33.52 -14.64 3.01
C ASP A 227 -32.23 -15.38 2.66
N THR A 228 -31.89 -15.54 1.36
CA THR A 228 -30.60 -16.13 0.96
C THR A 228 -29.44 -15.17 1.21
N VAL A 229 -29.56 -13.87 0.90
CA VAL A 229 -28.52 -12.88 1.21
C VAL A 229 -28.27 -12.78 2.72
N GLN A 230 -29.31 -12.64 3.55
CA GLN A 230 -29.14 -12.61 5.01
C GLN A 230 -28.57 -13.92 5.58
N ARG A 231 -28.91 -15.08 5.00
CA ARG A 231 -28.23 -16.35 5.31
C ARG A 231 -26.76 -16.34 4.91
N LEU A 232 -26.41 -15.81 3.74
CA LEU A 232 -25.02 -15.74 3.28
C LEU A 232 -24.19 -14.77 4.13
N GLU A 233 -24.76 -13.65 4.58
CA GLU A 233 -24.10 -12.73 5.52
C GLU A 233 -23.87 -13.38 6.90
N THR A 234 -24.90 -13.99 7.49
CA THR A 234 -24.78 -14.67 8.79
C THR A 234 -23.83 -15.87 8.74
N ASN A 235 -23.82 -16.62 7.63
CA ASN A 235 -22.83 -17.67 7.38
C ASN A 235 -21.41 -17.09 7.23
N ASN A 236 -21.21 -16.01 6.47
CA ASN A 236 -19.90 -15.35 6.35
C ASN A 236 -19.39 -14.83 7.70
N LEU A 237 -20.24 -14.21 8.51
CA LEU A 237 -19.90 -13.76 9.86
C LEU A 237 -19.54 -14.93 10.80
N THR A 238 -20.12 -16.11 10.58
CA THR A 238 -19.82 -17.32 11.36
C THR A 238 -18.51 -17.94 10.90
N LEU A 239 -18.34 -18.18 9.59
CA LEU A 239 -17.09 -18.67 8.99
C LEU A 239 -15.90 -17.74 9.28
N LYS A 240 -16.11 -16.42 9.35
CA LYS A 240 -15.05 -15.46 9.71
C LYS A 240 -14.62 -15.57 11.18
N ARG A 241 -15.54 -15.89 12.10
CA ARG A 241 -15.21 -16.22 13.51
C ARG A 241 -14.48 -17.56 13.61
N GLU A 242 -14.93 -18.56 12.86
CA GLU A 242 -14.31 -19.90 12.85
C GLU A 242 -12.89 -19.84 12.27
N ASN A 243 -12.66 -19.16 11.15
CA ASN A 243 -11.32 -18.90 10.63
C ASN A 243 -10.44 -18.15 11.63
N SER A 244 -10.96 -17.13 12.31
CA SER A 244 -10.21 -16.39 13.34
C SER A 244 -9.79 -17.29 14.52
N LYS A 245 -10.63 -18.27 14.89
CA LYS A 245 -10.32 -19.23 15.95
C LYS A 245 -9.36 -20.33 15.48
N LEU A 246 -9.48 -20.80 14.24
CA LEU A 246 -8.53 -21.75 13.65
C LEU A 246 -7.14 -21.12 13.50
N GLN A 247 -7.07 -19.83 13.19
CA GLN A 247 -5.82 -19.06 13.17
C GLN A 247 -5.20 -18.97 14.57
N GLU A 248 -5.99 -18.62 15.59
CA GLU A 248 -5.55 -18.59 16.99
C GLU A 248 -5.00 -19.96 17.47
N GLN A 249 -5.68 -21.06 17.12
CA GLN A 249 -5.20 -22.42 17.41
C GLN A 249 -3.95 -22.82 16.62
N LEU A 250 -3.80 -22.32 15.38
CA LEU A 250 -2.61 -22.54 14.56
C LEU A 250 -1.39 -21.80 15.14
N ASP A 251 -1.59 -20.57 15.60
CA ASP A 251 -0.53 -19.75 16.21
C ASP A 251 -0.12 -20.31 17.60
N GLU A 252 -1.07 -20.82 18.40
CA GLU A 252 -0.77 -21.60 19.62
C GLU A 252 0.02 -22.88 19.30
N ALA A 253 -0.39 -23.64 18.28
CA ALA A 253 0.34 -24.84 17.86
C ALA A 253 1.78 -24.51 17.42
N HIS A 254 1.99 -23.48 16.59
CA HIS A 254 3.33 -23.02 16.21
C HIS A 254 4.18 -22.63 17.42
N ALA A 255 3.62 -21.93 18.41
CA ALA A 255 4.32 -21.58 19.63
C ALA A 255 4.75 -22.82 20.44
N THR A 256 3.92 -23.86 20.52
CA THR A 256 4.31 -25.13 21.18
C THR A 256 5.40 -25.88 20.42
N ILE A 257 5.34 -25.92 19.08
CA ILE A 257 6.36 -26.55 18.24
C ILE A 257 7.71 -25.86 18.44
N HIS A 258 7.77 -24.52 18.33
CA HIS A 258 8.99 -23.74 18.54
C HIS A 258 9.60 -23.96 19.94
N ASN A 259 8.76 -24.08 20.98
CA ASN A 259 9.23 -24.37 22.33
C ASN A 259 9.82 -25.79 22.45
N LEU A 260 9.22 -26.78 21.78
CA LEU A 260 9.73 -28.15 21.74
C LEU A 260 11.04 -28.25 20.93
N GLU A 261 11.15 -27.55 19.80
CA GLU A 261 12.37 -27.44 19.01
C GLU A 261 13.52 -26.80 19.80
N SER A 262 13.23 -25.73 20.54
CA SER A 262 14.19 -25.08 21.45
C SER A 262 14.67 -26.04 22.54
N LEU A 263 13.76 -26.78 23.18
CA LEU A 263 14.11 -27.81 24.16
C LEU A 263 14.96 -28.92 23.53
N MET A 264 14.59 -29.45 22.36
CA MET A 264 15.37 -30.46 21.64
C MET A 264 16.78 -29.97 21.31
N ALA A 265 16.95 -28.71 20.90
CA ALA A 265 18.25 -28.11 20.66
C ALA A 265 19.11 -28.08 21.94
N THR A 266 18.54 -27.72 23.10
CA THR A 266 19.28 -27.75 24.38
C THR A 266 19.61 -29.17 24.85
N TYR A 267 18.75 -30.16 24.60
CA TYR A 267 19.09 -31.56 24.87
C TYR A 267 20.22 -32.05 23.96
N GLN A 268 20.22 -31.66 22.67
CA GLN A 268 21.28 -32.04 21.75
C GLN A 268 22.64 -31.41 22.13
N THR A 269 22.69 -30.15 22.56
CA THR A 269 23.95 -29.55 23.05
C THR A 269 24.44 -30.24 24.32
N ASN A 270 23.53 -30.62 25.23
CA ASN A 270 23.87 -31.39 26.44
C ASN A 270 24.42 -32.79 26.10
N ILE A 271 23.83 -33.50 25.14
CA ILE A 271 24.33 -34.80 24.65
C ILE A 271 25.74 -34.64 24.06
N ASN A 272 25.94 -33.67 23.16
CA ASN A 272 27.24 -33.40 22.53
C ASN A 272 28.34 -33.08 23.57
N HIS A 273 28.00 -32.32 24.62
CA HIS A 273 28.90 -32.00 25.72
C HIS A 273 29.23 -33.24 26.58
N LEU A 274 28.23 -34.06 26.93
CA LEU A 274 28.44 -35.31 27.68
C LEU A 274 29.28 -36.31 26.90
N GLU A 275 29.04 -36.48 25.60
CA GLU A 275 29.87 -37.30 24.71
C GLU A 275 31.33 -36.85 24.70
N THR A 276 31.57 -35.53 24.68
CA THR A 276 32.92 -34.97 24.70
C THR A 276 33.63 -35.32 26.01
N ARG A 277 32.96 -35.12 27.15
CA ARG A 277 33.48 -35.49 28.47
C ARG A 277 33.72 -36.98 28.65
N VAL A 278 32.91 -37.85 28.04
CA VAL A 278 33.17 -39.29 28.02
C VAL A 278 34.45 -39.61 27.25
N LYS A 279 34.65 -39.03 26.07
CA LYS A 279 35.87 -39.23 25.24
C LYS A 279 37.14 -38.74 25.96
N GLU A 280 37.05 -37.63 26.69
CA GLU A 280 38.12 -37.11 27.56
C GLU A 280 38.46 -38.09 28.69
N LEU A 281 37.45 -38.55 29.45
CA LEU A 281 37.64 -39.50 30.55
C LEU A 281 38.14 -40.87 30.09
N GLU A 282 37.78 -41.32 28.89
CA GLU A 282 38.33 -42.54 28.30
C GLU A 282 39.81 -42.39 27.92
N LEU A 283 40.21 -41.22 27.39
CA LEU A 283 41.61 -40.91 27.10
C LEU A 283 42.45 -40.83 28.39
N ASP A 284 41.94 -40.17 29.43
CA ASP A 284 42.60 -40.11 30.74
C ASP A 284 42.70 -41.50 31.39
N ARG A 285 41.66 -42.34 31.30
CA ARG A 285 41.71 -43.74 31.74
C ARG A 285 42.78 -44.53 30.98
N LEU A 286 42.94 -44.32 29.68
CA LEU A 286 43.99 -44.96 28.87
C LEU A 286 45.39 -44.47 29.25
N ASN A 287 45.56 -43.17 29.53
CA ASN A 287 46.83 -42.59 29.97
C ASN A 287 47.21 -43.07 31.38
N LEU A 288 46.25 -43.09 32.32
CA LEU A 288 46.43 -43.67 33.65
C LEU A 288 46.78 -45.16 33.58
N LYS A 289 46.13 -45.93 32.71
CA LYS A 289 46.45 -47.36 32.50
C LYS A 289 47.89 -47.54 31.99
N LYS A 290 48.32 -46.78 30.99
CA LYS A 290 49.71 -46.78 30.49
C LYS A 290 50.71 -46.39 31.58
N ASN A 291 50.38 -45.40 32.42
CA ASN A 291 51.23 -44.97 33.52
C ASN A 291 51.36 -46.07 34.60
N VAL A 292 50.26 -46.75 34.94
CA VAL A 292 50.26 -47.91 35.86
C VAL A 292 51.02 -49.09 35.25
N GLU A 293 50.89 -49.37 33.97
CA GLU A 293 51.66 -50.41 33.26
C GLU A 293 53.16 -50.08 33.24
N SER A 294 53.53 -48.83 32.96
CA SER A 294 54.90 -48.33 33.03
C SER A 294 55.50 -48.46 34.44
N LEU A 295 54.78 -48.01 35.47
CA LEU A 295 55.20 -48.19 36.87
C LEU A 295 55.32 -49.68 37.23
N ARG A 296 54.40 -50.53 36.77
CA ARG A 296 54.44 -51.98 37.00
C ARG A 296 55.61 -52.66 36.30
N HIS A 297 56.10 -52.16 35.16
CA HIS A 297 57.32 -52.63 34.53
C HIS A 297 58.60 -52.18 35.26
N ARG A 298 58.54 -51.08 36.03
CA ARG A 298 59.65 -50.59 36.87
C ARG A 298 59.68 -51.19 38.28
N ILE A 299 58.58 -51.82 38.73
CA ILE A 299 58.58 -52.56 40.01
C ILE A 299 59.62 -53.70 40.00
N PRO A 300 59.73 -54.57 38.97
CA PRO A 300 60.81 -55.56 38.87
C PRO A 300 62.23 -54.98 38.88
N GLU A 301 62.44 -53.77 38.35
CA GLU A 301 63.74 -53.07 38.43
C GLU A 301 64.11 -52.71 39.88
N ILE A 302 63.11 -52.46 40.72
CA ILE A 302 63.28 -52.16 42.16
C ILE A 302 63.40 -53.46 42.97
N ASP A 303 62.53 -54.44 42.69
CA ASP A 303 62.47 -55.73 43.39
C ASP A 303 63.79 -56.51 43.23
N CYS A 304 64.38 -56.50 42.02
CA CYS A 304 65.69 -57.09 41.73
C CYS A 304 66.88 -56.31 42.33
N CYS A 305 66.66 -55.10 42.86
CA CYS A 305 67.68 -54.27 43.52
C CYS A 305 67.55 -54.24 45.06
N LEU A 306 66.51 -54.86 45.64
CA LEU A 306 66.27 -54.86 47.09
C LEU A 306 66.60 -56.20 47.79
N SER A 307 66.98 -57.25 47.04
CA SER A 307 67.45 -58.52 47.61
C SER A 307 68.94 -58.54 48.00
N SER A 308 69.58 -57.37 48.14
CA SER A 308 70.97 -57.24 48.58
C SER A 308 71.25 -55.89 49.26
N GLU A 309 71.26 -55.88 50.60
CA GLU A 309 72.16 -55.01 51.37
C GLU A 309 73.63 -55.43 51.13
N PRO A 310 74.66 -54.61 51.44
CA PRO A 310 74.65 -53.33 52.17
C PRO A 310 75.11 -52.16 51.22
N GLU A 311 75.62 -50.99 51.60
CA GLU A 311 76.22 -50.52 52.86
C GLU A 311 76.20 -48.97 53.00
N LEU A 312 76.76 -48.46 54.10
CA LEU A 312 76.85 -47.05 54.47
C LEU A 312 77.59 -46.18 53.43
N LEU A 313 77.19 -44.91 53.30
CA LEU A 313 78.01 -43.83 53.86
C LEU A 313 77.24 -42.51 54.06
N ILE A 314 77.42 -41.90 55.24
CA ILE A 314 77.17 -40.47 55.45
C ILE A 314 78.47 -39.74 55.09
N CYS A 315 78.41 -38.81 54.13
CA CYS A 315 79.47 -37.83 53.91
C CYS A 315 78.86 -36.44 53.69
N SER A 316 79.33 -35.46 54.47
CA SER A 316 78.81 -34.09 54.51
C SER A 316 79.80 -33.10 53.90
N GLY A 317 79.28 -32.12 53.17
CA GLY A 317 80.06 -31.00 52.60
C GLY A 317 79.80 -30.82 51.10
N GLU A 318 79.81 -29.61 50.53
CA GLU A 318 80.00 -28.27 51.12
C GLU A 318 79.22 -27.20 50.33
N SER A 319 79.04 -26.03 50.97
CA SER A 319 79.07 -24.68 50.37
C SER A 319 78.40 -24.42 49.00
N SER A 320 77.39 -23.54 48.99
CA SER A 320 77.40 -22.40 48.06
C SER A 320 76.54 -21.23 48.57
N ARG A 321 76.77 -20.04 48.00
CA ARG A 321 76.16 -18.77 48.41
C ARG A 321 74.85 -18.50 47.66
N SER A 322 74.02 -17.65 48.28
CA SER A 322 72.90 -16.89 47.69
C SER A 322 73.31 -16.13 46.39
N PRO A 323 72.39 -15.72 45.48
CA PRO A 323 71.42 -14.64 45.81
C PRO A 323 70.09 -14.44 44.99
N LYS A 324 69.07 -13.90 45.69
CA LYS A 324 68.19 -12.73 45.34
C LYS A 324 67.13 -12.73 44.19
N THR A 325 65.95 -12.17 44.57
CA THR A 325 65.03 -11.25 43.81
C THR A 325 64.25 -11.77 42.58
N HIS A 326 63.09 -11.22 42.14
CA HIS A 326 62.09 -10.23 42.64
C HIS A 326 60.71 -10.59 42.00
N ARG A 327 59.55 -10.65 42.69
CA ARG A 327 58.61 -9.57 43.11
C ARG A 327 57.89 -8.79 41.98
N ARG A 328 56.53 -8.89 41.92
CA ARG A 328 55.47 -8.04 41.27
C ARG A 328 54.57 -8.73 40.21
N PHE A 329 53.26 -8.46 40.05
CA PHE A 329 52.19 -7.85 40.90
C PHE A 329 50.78 -8.08 40.27
N HIS A 330 49.69 -8.17 41.07
CA HIS A 330 48.25 -7.89 40.76
C HIS A 330 47.51 -8.60 39.58
N LYS A 331 46.38 -9.32 39.81
CA LYS A 331 44.94 -8.89 39.90
C LYS A 331 44.27 -8.58 38.55
N SER A 332 42.98 -8.81 38.28
CA SER A 332 41.81 -9.52 38.92
C SER A 332 40.63 -9.44 37.89
N LEU A 333 39.45 -10.09 37.93
CA LEU A 333 38.59 -10.73 38.95
C LEU A 333 38.59 -12.30 38.79
N ILE A 334 37.67 -13.20 39.23
CA ILE A 334 36.24 -13.25 39.65
C ILE A 334 35.28 -13.10 38.42
N ASN A 335 34.14 -13.79 38.21
CA ASN A 335 33.16 -14.51 39.05
C ASN A 335 32.56 -15.78 38.35
N ASN A 336 31.49 -16.38 38.93
CA ASN A 336 30.64 -17.50 38.44
C ASN A 336 31.27 -18.91 38.53
N ASP A 337 30.57 -20.00 38.90
CA ASP A 337 29.20 -20.17 39.44
C ASP A 337 29.10 -21.52 40.25
N ASP A 338 27.88 -22.04 40.47
CA ASP A 338 27.49 -23.39 40.94
C ASP A 338 27.43 -23.71 42.46
N THR A 339 26.20 -23.67 42.99
CA THR A 339 25.58 -24.70 43.85
C THR A 339 24.06 -24.63 43.60
N VAL A 340 23.39 -25.58 42.93
CA VAL A 340 23.08 -26.99 43.30
C VAL A 340 21.92 -27.12 44.29
N ASP A 341 20.75 -27.50 43.76
CA ASP A 341 19.77 -28.50 44.26
C ASP A 341 18.38 -28.21 43.61
N SER A 342 17.46 -29.10 43.24
CA SER A 342 17.22 -30.57 43.25
C SER A 342 15.87 -30.89 43.93
N ASN A 343 15.15 -31.89 43.38
CA ASN A 343 13.89 -32.46 43.89
C ASN A 343 12.62 -31.54 43.92
N VAL A 344 11.40 -32.04 44.09
CA VAL A 344 10.62 -33.07 43.33
C VAL A 344 9.15 -33.03 43.83
N LEU A 345 8.18 -33.23 42.94
CA LEU A 345 6.74 -33.59 43.13
C LEU A 345 6.03 -33.35 44.48
N SER A 346 4.84 -32.71 44.43
CA SER A 346 3.60 -33.28 45.02
C SER A 346 2.33 -32.53 44.56
N LEU A 347 1.16 -33.12 44.83
CA LEU A 347 -0.19 -32.72 44.39
C LEU A 347 -1.06 -32.22 45.56
N THR A 348 -2.23 -31.63 45.24
CA THR A 348 -3.31 -31.19 46.16
C THR A 348 -2.98 -29.98 47.05
N GLY A 349 -3.94 -29.20 47.57
CA GLY A 349 -5.38 -29.15 47.30
C GLY A 349 -6.19 -28.42 48.40
N SER A 350 -7.19 -27.63 48.01
CA SER A 350 -8.32 -27.16 48.84
C SER A 350 -8.10 -26.17 50.02
N SER A 351 -8.44 -24.91 49.75
CA SER A 351 -9.47 -24.12 50.50
C SER A 351 -9.11 -23.24 51.72
N LEU A 352 -10.05 -22.32 52.00
CA LEU A 352 -10.35 -21.56 53.23
C LEU A 352 -9.44 -20.40 53.73
N MET A 353 -9.68 -19.24 53.09
CA MET A 353 -10.20 -18.00 53.73
C MET A 353 -9.37 -17.06 54.65
N SER A 354 -9.79 -15.78 54.55
CA SER A 354 -9.95 -14.78 55.64
C SER A 354 -8.86 -13.72 55.88
N ASN A 355 -9.12 -12.53 55.32
CA ASN A 355 -8.77 -11.19 55.82
C ASN A 355 -7.27 -10.76 55.86
N GLY A 356 -6.93 -9.52 55.48
CA GLY A 356 -7.75 -8.46 54.88
C GLY A 356 -7.08 -7.07 54.89
N SER A 357 -7.62 -6.15 54.08
CA SER A 357 -7.27 -4.71 54.00
C SER A 357 -5.87 -4.34 53.48
N ALA A 358 -5.63 -3.18 52.86
CA ALA A 358 -6.52 -2.29 52.09
C ALA A 358 -5.67 -1.22 51.34
N LYS A 359 -5.96 -0.99 50.05
CA LYS A 359 -5.82 0.27 49.26
C LYS A 359 -6.03 -0.09 47.77
N MET A 360 -7.21 0.12 47.18
CA MET A 360 -7.87 1.38 46.86
C MET A 360 -7.18 2.16 45.72
N SER A 361 -7.46 1.75 44.48
CA SER A 361 -7.42 2.59 43.27
C SER A 361 -8.50 2.10 42.30
N ARG A 362 -9.35 3.00 41.80
CA ARG A 362 -10.41 2.68 40.82
C ARG A 362 -9.86 2.81 39.40
N GLY A 363 -9.80 1.72 38.65
CA GLY A 363 -9.66 1.79 37.19
C GLY A 363 -10.90 2.43 36.55
N ARG A 364 -10.68 3.21 35.48
CA ARG A 364 -11.70 3.65 34.52
C ARG A 364 -11.08 3.47 33.12
N LEU A 365 -11.94 3.23 32.13
CA LEU A 365 -11.60 3.02 30.70
C LEU A 365 -10.60 4.09 30.21
N LEU A 366 -9.56 3.74 29.45
CA LEU A 366 -9.58 3.31 28.03
C LEU A 366 -10.28 4.36 27.14
N THR A 367 -9.70 4.87 26.04
CA THR A 367 -8.49 4.48 25.27
C THR A 367 -7.69 5.70 24.82
N GLY A 368 -6.38 5.53 24.57
CA GLY A 368 -5.58 6.51 23.82
C GLY A 368 -4.50 5.80 23.00
N GLU A 369 -4.41 6.20 21.71
CA GLU A 369 -3.30 6.04 20.74
C GLU A 369 -2.65 4.65 20.50
N GLY A 370 -2.19 4.41 19.26
CA GLY A 370 -1.21 3.34 18.97
C GLY A 370 -1.52 2.41 17.79
N SER A 371 -1.25 2.89 16.57
CA SER A 371 -0.68 2.16 15.42
C SER A 371 -0.92 0.65 15.23
N SER A 372 -1.45 0.25 14.06
CA SER A 372 -0.63 -0.46 13.03
C SER A 372 -1.36 -0.76 11.70
N SER A 373 -0.75 -0.29 10.62
CA SER A 373 -0.56 -0.91 9.29
C SER A 373 -1.42 -2.12 8.86
N ILE A 374 -2.33 -1.93 7.89
CA ILE A 374 -2.77 -2.99 6.96
C ILE A 374 -2.83 -2.45 5.51
N LEU A 375 -2.02 -3.06 4.64
CA LEU A 375 -2.13 -3.20 3.17
C LEU A 375 -2.74 -2.06 2.33
N SER A 376 -1.88 -1.19 1.80
CA SER A 376 -2.17 -0.43 0.57
C SER A 376 -1.95 -1.31 -0.68
N LEU A 377 -3.02 -1.77 -1.33
CA LEU A 377 -2.93 -2.42 -2.65
C LEU A 377 -2.63 -1.36 -3.73
N THR A 378 -1.58 -1.61 -4.52
CA THR A 378 -1.10 -0.71 -5.56
C THR A 378 -1.87 -0.89 -6.87
N ASN A 379 -2.76 0.04 -7.20
CA ASN A 379 -3.31 0.18 -8.55
C ASN A 379 -2.71 1.41 -9.25
N SER A 380 -1.71 1.17 -10.10
CA SER A 380 -1.32 2.11 -11.15
C SER A 380 -2.33 2.03 -12.30
N PRO A 381 -2.60 3.15 -12.98
CA PRO A 381 -2.76 3.12 -14.42
C PRO A 381 -1.65 3.93 -15.11
N ILE A 382 -1.19 3.43 -16.26
CA ILE A 382 -0.08 3.99 -17.03
C ILE A 382 -0.57 5.21 -17.83
N PHE A 383 0.15 6.32 -17.69
CA PHE A 383 0.13 7.46 -18.61
C PHE A 383 1.57 7.99 -18.72
N GLU A 384 2.24 7.61 -19.80
CA GLU A 384 3.37 8.36 -20.37
C GLU A 384 2.83 9.51 -21.24
#